data_AF-A0A9E5LSF6-F1
#
_entry.id   AF-A0A9E5LSF6-F1
#
_cell.length_a   1.000
_cell.length_b   1.000
_cell.length_c   1.000
_cell.angle_alpha   90.00
_cell.angle_beta   90.00
_cell.angle_gamma   90.00
#
_symmetry.space_group_name_H-M   'P 1'
#
loop_
_entity.id
_entity.type
_entity.pdbx_description
1 polymer ?
#
loop_
_entity_poly.entity_id
_entity_poly.type
_entity_poly.pdbx_seq_one_letter_code
_entity_poly.pdbx_strand_id
1 'polypeptide(L)' 'MLGKNLVEAQKVFDSFVELMQSKGVGKADESILEDAVSLAGVSQYPARIKCALLGWMAFKDASVQAQKKN' A
#
# COMPACT_ATOMS: atom_id res chain seq x y z
N MET A 1 -4.84 -7.17 -5.63
CA MET A 1 -3.62 -7.23 -6.49
C MET A 1 -3.75 -8.19 -7.67
N LEU A 2 -4.40 -9.34 -7.50
CA LEU A 2 -4.70 -10.23 -8.63
C LEU A 2 -5.71 -9.57 -9.58
N GLY A 3 -5.50 -9.70 -10.89
CA GLY A 3 -6.39 -9.15 -11.92
C GLY A 3 -6.32 -7.63 -12.12
N LYS A 4 -5.50 -6.90 -11.34
CA LYS A 4 -5.27 -5.46 -11.52
C LYS A 4 -4.09 -5.22 -12.46
N ASN A 5 -4.18 -4.20 -13.30
CA ASN A 5 -3.03 -3.75 -14.09
C ASN A 5 -2.03 -2.98 -13.21
N LEU A 6 -0.82 -2.71 -13.71
CA LEU A 6 0.23 -2.04 -12.93
C LEU A 6 -0.17 -0.64 -12.44
N VAL A 7 -0.96 0.10 -13.22
CA VAL A 7 -1.41 1.46 -12.85
C VAL A 7 -2.38 1.40 -11.69
N GLU A 8 -3.33 0.46 -11.72
CA GLU A 8 -4.27 0.22 -10.63
C GLU A 8 -3.55 -0.25 -9.37
N ALA A 9 -2.60 -1.18 -9.50
CA ALA A 9 -1.82 -1.67 -8.38
C ALA A 9 -0.98 -0.56 -7.74
N GLN A 10 -0.40 0.32 -8.56
CA GLN A 10 0.33 1.50 -8.09
C GLN A 10 -0.59 2.47 -7.33
N LYS A 11 -1.82 2.71 -7.82
CA LYS A 11 -2.80 3.56 -7.13
C LYS A 11 -3.17 3.02 -5.75
N VAL A 12 -3.35 1.72 -5.61
CA VAL A 12 -3.61 1.07 -4.31
C VAL A 12 -2.40 1.23 -3.39
N PHE A 13 -1.19 1.01 -3.90
CA PHE A 13 0.05 1.18 -3.16
C PHE A 13 0.22 2.61 -2.62
N ASP A 14 0.04 3.61 -3.48
CA ASP A 14 0.20 5.02 -3.11
C ASP A 14 -0.81 5.43 -2.05
N SER A 15 -2.07 5.04 -2.22
CA SER A 15 -3.13 5.28 -1.23
C SER A 15 -2.81 4.63 0.13
N PHE A 16 -2.27 3.41 0.14
CA PHE A 16 -1.91 2.73 1.38
C PHE A 16 -0.72 3.39 2.08
N VAL A 17 0.29 3.81 1.32
CA VAL A 17 1.46 4.53 1.86
C VAL A 17 1.04 5.89 2.44
N GLU A 18 0.20 6.64 1.73
CA GLU A 18 -0.34 7.91 2.19
C GLU A 18 -1.12 7.74 3.50
N LEU A 19 -1.98 6.72 3.57
CA LEU A 19 -2.71 6.38 4.79
C LEU A 19 -1.77 6.08 5.96
N MET A 20 -0.71 5.29 5.75
CA MET A 20 0.26 4.99 6.80
C MET A 20 1.04 6.24 7.25
N GLN A 21 1.34 7.17 6.33
CA GLN A 21 2.05 8.41 6.61
C GLN A 21 1.17 9.48 7.29
N SER A 22 -0.15 9.35 7.18
CA SER A 22 -1.12 10.30 7.74
C SER A 22 -1.17 10.36 9.27
N LYS A 23 -0.46 9.46 9.97
CA LYS A 23 -0.40 9.38 11.44
C LYS A 23 -1.78 9.30 12.11
N GLY A 24 -2.74 8.62 11.49
CA GLY A 24 -4.09 8.44 12.03
C GLY A 24 -5.10 9.53 11.66
N VAL A 25 -4.70 10.52 10.84
CA VAL A 25 -5.59 11.59 10.35
C VAL A 25 -6.16 11.28 8.96
N GLY A 26 -5.54 10.35 8.23
CA GLY A 26 -5.96 9.97 6.89
C GLY A 26 -7.22 9.12 6.89
N LYS A 27 -8.08 9.35 5.89
CA LYS A 27 -9.28 8.55 5.68
C LYS A 27 -8.94 7.37 4.77
N ALA A 28 -9.21 6.17 5.24
CA ALA A 28 -9.05 4.97 4.43
C ALA A 28 -10.24 4.86 3.45
N ASP A 29 -9.94 4.70 2.16
CA ASP A 29 -10.95 4.53 1.11
C ASP A 29 -11.09 3.04 0.80
N GLU A 30 -12.20 2.44 1.22
CA GLU A 30 -12.51 1.02 1.02
C GLU A 30 -12.62 0.64 -0.46
N SER A 31 -13.02 1.57 -1.34
CA SER A 31 -13.12 1.31 -2.78
C SER A 31 -11.75 1.10 -3.45
N ILE A 32 -10.70 1.68 -2.86
CA ILE A 32 -9.33 1.60 -3.37
C ILE A 32 -8.55 0.51 -2.61
N LEU A 33 -8.62 0.55 -1.28
CA LEU A 33 -7.82 -0.30 -0.41
C LEU A 33 -8.40 -1.70 -0.24
N GLU A 34 -9.68 -1.91 -0.57
CA GLU A 34 -10.37 -3.18 -0.37
C GLU A 34 -10.11 -3.68 1.07
N ASP A 35 -9.68 -4.93 1.25
CA ASP A 35 -9.38 -5.51 2.56
C ASP A 35 -8.27 -4.79 3.34
N ALA A 36 -7.39 -4.06 2.65
CA ALA A 36 -6.28 -3.34 3.28
C ALA A 36 -6.75 -2.17 4.15
N VAL A 37 -8.02 -1.75 4.01
CA VAL A 37 -8.68 -0.78 4.92
C VAL A 37 -8.61 -1.24 6.39
N SER A 38 -8.61 -2.55 6.62
CA SER A 38 -8.53 -3.14 7.97
C SER A 38 -7.23 -2.78 8.70
N LEU A 39 -6.18 -2.39 7.96
CA LEU A 39 -4.90 -1.95 8.52
C LEU A 39 -4.85 -0.44 8.79
N ALA A 40 -5.91 0.33 8.52
CA ALA A 40 -5.91 1.78 8.70
C ALA A 40 -5.50 2.23 10.11
N GLY A 41 -5.89 1.48 11.14
CA GLY A 41 -5.49 1.75 12.53
C GLY A 41 -3.98 1.71 12.78
N VAL A 42 -3.21 0.98 11.95
CA VAL A 42 -1.73 0.92 12.06
C VAL A 42 -1.08 2.28 11.85
N SER A 43 -1.73 3.18 11.11
CA SER A 43 -1.24 4.56 10.90
C SER A 43 -1.03 5.33 12.21
N GLN A 44 -1.73 4.97 13.29
CA GLN A 44 -1.57 5.59 14.62
C GLN A 44 -0.34 5.06 15.40
N TYR A 45 0.32 4.01 14.91
CA TYR A 45 1.40 3.31 15.60
C TYR A 45 2.69 3.35 14.77
N PRO A 46 3.53 4.39 14.89
CA PRO A 46 4.74 4.56 14.08
C PRO A 46 5.68 3.34 14.07
N ALA A 47 5.78 2.62 15.18
CA ALA A 47 6.58 1.41 15.30
C ALA A 47 6.08 0.24 14.42
N ARG A 48 4.80 0.22 14.05
CA ARG A 48 4.15 -0.85 13.28
C ARG A 48 3.99 -0.53 11.79
N ILE A 49 4.17 0.73 11.39
CA ILE A 49 4.08 1.18 9.99
C ILE A 49 5.02 0.36 9.09
N LYS A 50 6.28 0.17 9.50
CA LYS A 50 7.26 -0.59 8.70
C LYS A 50 6.83 -2.04 8.47
N CYS A 51 6.23 -2.69 9.48
CA CYS A 51 5.71 -4.04 9.35
C CYS A 51 4.51 -4.11 8.38
N ALA A 52 3.60 -3.13 8.46
CA ALA A 52 2.45 -3.06 7.55
C ALA A 52 2.86 -2.78 6.09
N LEU A 53 3.93 -2.00 5.88
CA LEU A 53 4.42 -1.66 4.54
C LEU A 53 5.34 -2.72 3.91
N LEU A 54 5.81 -3.72 4.66
CA LEU A 54 6.82 -4.68 4.18
C LEU A 54 6.38 -5.40 2.89
N GLY A 55 5.18 -5.97 2.88
CA GLY A 55 4.65 -6.66 1.70
C GLY A 55 4.46 -5.73 0.49
N TRP A 56 4.05 -4.50 0.74
CA TRP A 56 3.87 -3.48 -0.30
C TRP A 56 5.19 -3.01 -0.92
N MET A 57 6.25 -2.89 -0.11
CA MET A 57 7.59 -2.56 -0.60
C MET A 57 8.18 -3.70 -1.44
N ALA A 58 7.95 -4.95 -1.02
CA ALA A 58 8.35 -6.12 -1.81
C ALA A 58 7.62 -6.16 -3.17
N PHE A 59 6.32 -5.85 -3.19
CA PHE A 59 5.56 -5.74 -4.43
C PHE A 59 6.10 -4.65 -5.38
N LYS A 60 6.39 -3.46 -4.83
CA LYS A 60 6.97 -2.35 -5.60
C LYS A 60 8.30 -2.75 -6.22
N ASP A 61 9.18 -3.36 -5.43
CA ASP A 61 10.48 -3.81 -5.90
C ASP A 61 10.36 -4.87 -7.00
N ALA A 62 9.51 -5.89 -6.80
CA ALA A 62 9.23 -6.91 -7.80
C ALA A 62 8.67 -6.31 -9.11
N SER A 63 7.80 -5.29 -9.01
CA SER A 63 7.24 -4.61 -10.18
C SER A 63 8.31 -3.86 -10.98
N VAL A 64 9.22 -3.16 -10.30
CA VAL A 64 10.36 -2.47 -10.94
C VAL A 64 11.33 -3.47 -11.57
N GLN A 65 11.62 -4.58 -10.89
CA GLN A 65 12.48 -5.64 -11.44
C GLN A 65 11.87 -6.29 -12.68
N ALA A 66 10.55 -6.53 -12.68
CA ALA A 66 9.85 -7.08 -13.84
C ALA A 66 9.88 -6.13 -15.05
N GLN A 67 9.78 -4.82 -14.82
CA GLN A 67 9.89 -3.81 -15.88
C GLN A 67 11.31 -3.69 -16.45
N LYS A 68 12.35 -3.84 -15.61
CA LYS A 68 13.76 -3.79 -16.04
C LYS A 68 14.20 -4.99 -16.89
N LYS A 69 13.43 -6.07 -16.91
CA LYS A 69 13.76 -7.31 -17.64
C LYS A 69 13.17 -7.35 -19.06
N ASN A 70 12.53 -6.27 -19.50
CA ASN A 70 12.11 -6.00 -20.87
C ASN A 70 13.00 -4.90 -21.48
#